data_AF-H0EIA8-F1
#
_entry.id   AF-H0EIA8-F1
#
_cell.length_a   1.000
_cell.length_b   1.000
_cell.length_c   1.000
_cell.angle_alpha   90.00
_cell.angle_beta   90.00
_cell.angle_gamma   90.00
#
_symmetry.space_group_name_H-M   'P 1'
#
loop_
_entity.id
_entity.type
_entity.pdbx_description
1 polymer ?
#
loop_
_entity_poly.entity_id
_entity_poly.type
_entity_poly.pdbx_seq_one_letter_code
_entity_poly.pdbx_strand_id
1 'polypeptide(L)'
;MSEEEIKDLPEPDAPPEHLVNNRTVWIVFMALILSIMGVRALGETDLNPVSGISKLAQLFFAVIIPQTNKNSVLINLVAGAVSEAGALQAGDLMQDLKTGHLLGAAPNAQFWGQIIGSAVGAVVSALIYRLYTSVYKVPGELFQVPTGYVWIFTARLVTGKGLPPMAAQWAAGAAVVFSITTIIKMSNSKKAWYPWIPGGIAVAVGIKRDETPIVVLASGLILGEGVMSILNLLLASASVPQLKHGKWT
;
A
#
# COMPACT_ATOMS: atom_id res chain seq x y z
N MET A 1 -11.18 22.84 2.63
CA MET A 1 -10.11 23.02 1.64
C MET A 1 -10.56 22.25 0.43
N SER A 2 -10.72 22.90 -0.72
CA SER A 2 -11.06 22.18 -1.96
C SER A 2 -9.89 21.26 -2.35
N GLU A 3 -10.13 20.23 -3.16
CA GLU A 3 -9.05 19.34 -3.65
C GLU A 3 -7.92 20.11 -4.33
N GLU A 4 -8.24 21.24 -4.96
CA GLU A 4 -7.27 22.14 -5.62
C GLU A 4 -6.35 22.82 -4.60
N GLU A 5 -6.88 23.35 -3.49
CA GLU A 5 -6.06 23.95 -2.43
C GLU A 5 -5.14 22.93 -1.73
N ILE A 6 -5.47 21.64 -1.74
CA ILE A 6 -4.60 20.58 -1.20
C ILE A 6 -3.46 20.26 -2.18
N LYS A 7 -3.70 20.35 -3.49
CA LYS A 7 -2.66 20.16 -4.53
C LYS A 7 -1.56 21.21 -4.44
N ASP A 8 -1.93 22.45 -4.14
CA ASP A 8 -1.01 23.59 -4.14
C ASP A 8 -0.15 23.74 -2.87
N LEU A 9 -0.32 22.85 -1.89
CA LEU A 9 0.54 22.85 -0.70
C LEU A 9 1.98 22.45 -1.06
N PRO A 10 3.00 23.09 -0.44
CA PRO A 10 4.40 22.76 -0.66
C PRO A 10 4.66 21.27 -0.47
N GLU A 11 5.48 20.69 -1.34
CA GLU A 11 5.94 19.30 -1.17
C GLU A 11 6.67 19.16 0.17
N PRO A 12 6.47 18.06 0.91
CA PRO A 12 7.16 17.87 2.18
C PRO A 12 8.66 17.64 1.93
N ASP A 13 9.51 18.50 2.48
CA ASP A 13 10.96 18.28 2.47
C ASP A 13 11.32 17.01 3.26
N ALA A 14 12.33 16.28 2.79
CA ALA A 14 12.84 15.09 3.47
C ALA A 14 13.26 15.45 4.91
N PRO A 15 12.81 14.69 5.94
CA PRO A 15 13.14 15.03 7.30
C PRO A 15 14.59 14.58 7.59
N PRO A 16 15.31 15.30 8.45
CA PRO A 16 16.55 14.78 9.02
C PRO A 16 16.32 13.37 9.61
N GLU A 17 17.19 12.41 9.30
CA GLU A 17 17.02 10.98 9.62
C GLU A 17 16.71 10.70 11.11
N HIS A 18 17.24 11.54 12.00
CA HIS A 18 17.03 11.44 13.45
C HIS A 18 15.58 11.67 13.92
N LEU A 19 14.73 12.36 13.13
CA LEU A 19 13.34 12.62 13.49
C LEU A 19 12.40 11.43 13.23
N VAL A 20 12.81 10.50 12.37
CA VAL A 20 12.05 9.28 12.04
C VAL A 20 12.28 8.22 13.12
N ASN A 21 13.51 8.14 13.65
CA ASN A 21 14.03 7.01 14.43
C ASN A 21 13.18 6.62 15.66
N ASN A 22 12.76 7.56 16.52
CA ASN A 22 11.93 7.23 17.70
C ASN A 22 10.48 6.82 17.35
N ARG A 23 9.98 7.21 16.18
CA ARG A 23 8.62 6.88 15.74
C ARG A 23 8.58 5.63 14.88
N THR A 24 9.71 5.24 14.27
CA THR A 24 9.85 4.02 13.47
C THR A 24 9.42 2.78 14.25
N VAL A 25 9.76 2.67 15.54
CA VAL A 25 9.38 1.52 16.36
C VAL A 25 7.85 1.37 16.44
N TRP A 26 7.13 2.48 16.66
CA TRP A 26 5.67 2.48 16.69
C TRP A 26 5.07 2.16 15.32
N ILE A 27 5.67 2.68 14.25
CA ILE A 27 5.27 2.39 12.86
C ILE A 27 5.40 0.89 12.56
N VAL A 28 6.54 0.30 12.88
CA VAL A 28 6.78 -1.14 12.68
C VAL A 28 5.82 -1.98 13.54
N PHE A 29 5.61 -1.61 14.81
CA PHE A 29 4.66 -2.30 15.67
C PHE A 29 3.23 -2.27 15.11
N MET A 30 2.79 -1.10 14.60
CA MET A 30 1.49 -0.98 13.95
C MET A 30 1.42 -1.80 12.65
N ALA A 31 2.49 -1.81 11.85
CA ALA A 31 2.59 -2.63 10.64
C ALA A 31 2.37 -4.12 10.96
N LEU A 32 2.91 -4.63 12.07
CA LEU A 32 2.69 -6.01 12.51
C LEU A 32 1.21 -6.31 12.81
N ILE A 33 0.51 -5.40 13.50
CA ILE A 33 -0.91 -5.55 13.79
C ILE A 33 -1.74 -5.51 12.50
N LEU A 34 -1.46 -4.55 11.62
CA LEU A 34 -2.16 -4.38 10.36
C LEU A 34 -1.88 -5.51 9.37
N SER A 35 -0.72 -6.17 9.48
CA SER A 35 -0.40 -7.37 8.70
C SER A 35 -1.39 -8.50 8.94
N ILE A 36 -1.91 -8.66 10.16
CA ILE A 36 -2.95 -9.66 10.46
C ILE A 36 -4.21 -9.37 9.65
N MET A 37 -4.58 -8.09 9.51
CA MET A 37 -5.73 -7.68 8.70
C MET A 37 -5.49 -8.00 7.23
N GLY A 38 -4.32 -7.67 6.68
CA GLY A 38 -3.96 -7.95 5.29
C GLY A 38 -3.96 -9.44 4.96
N VAL A 39 -3.35 -10.26 5.81
CA VAL A 39 -3.29 -11.73 5.68
C VAL A 39 -4.69 -12.34 5.70
N ARG A 40 -5.57 -11.91 6.61
CA ARG A 40 -6.96 -12.41 6.68
C ARG A 40 -7.79 -11.98 5.47
N ALA A 41 -7.64 -10.73 5.04
CA ALA A 41 -8.35 -10.24 3.86
C ALA A 41 -7.92 -11.01 2.60
N LEU A 42 -6.62 -11.17 2.39
CA LEU A 42 -6.09 -11.94 1.28
C LEU A 42 -6.54 -13.40 1.36
N GLY A 43 -6.54 -14.02 2.55
CA GLY A 43 -7.00 -15.40 2.71
C GLY A 43 -8.50 -15.61 2.48
N GLU A 44 -9.34 -14.63 2.80
CA GLU A 44 -10.80 -14.73 2.64
C GLU A 44 -11.30 -14.28 1.27
N THR A 45 -10.64 -13.33 0.63
CA THR A 45 -11.14 -12.68 -0.59
C THR A 45 -10.16 -12.69 -1.76
N ASP A 46 -8.97 -13.28 -1.60
CA ASP A 46 -7.88 -13.27 -2.59
C ASP A 46 -7.45 -11.84 -3.00
N LEU A 47 -7.67 -10.87 -2.11
CA LEU A 47 -7.33 -9.47 -2.34
C LEU A 47 -6.74 -8.85 -1.07
N ASN A 48 -5.58 -8.22 -1.22
CA ASN A 48 -4.95 -7.48 -0.14
C ASN A 48 -5.39 -6.00 -0.17
N PRO A 49 -6.09 -5.48 0.87
CA PRO A 49 -6.64 -4.12 0.85
C PRO A 49 -5.59 -3.04 1.19
N VAL A 50 -4.43 -3.06 0.51
CA VAL A 50 -3.24 -2.23 0.76
C VAL A 50 -3.54 -0.75 0.95
N SER A 51 -4.32 -0.17 0.03
CA SER A 51 -4.75 1.25 0.10
C SER A 51 -5.60 1.56 1.34
N GLY A 52 -6.37 0.59 1.84
CA GLY A 52 -7.15 0.74 3.07
C GLY A 52 -6.28 0.68 4.32
N ILE A 53 -5.33 -0.26 4.33
CA ILE A 53 -4.37 -0.45 5.42
C ILE A 53 -3.50 0.80 5.60
N SER A 54 -2.98 1.37 4.51
CA SER A 54 -2.22 2.63 4.52
C SER A 54 -3.04 3.77 5.15
N LYS A 55 -4.29 3.98 4.72
CA LYS A 55 -5.16 5.06 5.24
C LYS A 55 -5.52 4.86 6.72
N LEU A 56 -5.72 3.63 7.17
CA LEU A 56 -5.95 3.32 8.59
C LEU A 56 -4.72 3.64 9.43
N ALA A 57 -3.52 3.27 8.95
CA ALA A 57 -2.27 3.63 9.61
C ALA A 57 -2.09 5.15 9.68
N GLN A 58 -2.33 5.86 8.56
CA GLN A 58 -2.28 7.32 8.50
C GLN A 58 -3.25 7.97 9.50
N LEU A 59 -4.48 7.48 9.61
CA LEU A 59 -5.46 7.98 10.60
C LEU A 59 -4.96 7.77 12.04
N PHE A 60 -4.43 6.59 12.35
CA PHE A 60 -3.91 6.28 13.68
C PHE A 60 -2.71 7.15 14.04
N PHE A 61 -1.74 7.27 13.13
CA PHE A 61 -0.56 8.09 13.36
C PHE A 61 -0.86 9.59 13.38
N ALA A 62 -1.94 10.05 12.76
CA ALA A 62 -2.39 11.43 12.89
C ALA A 62 -2.80 11.80 14.33
N VAL A 63 -3.27 10.84 15.13
CA VAL A 63 -3.60 11.05 16.55
C VAL A 63 -2.32 11.15 17.40
N ILE A 64 -1.26 10.44 17.03
CA ILE A 64 -0.02 10.33 17.81
C ILE A 64 1.01 11.39 17.41
N ILE A 65 1.01 11.82 16.14
CA ILE A 65 1.96 12.80 15.63
C ILE A 65 1.44 14.21 15.93
N PRO A 66 2.16 15.02 16.73
CA PRO A 66 1.74 16.39 17.00
C PRO A 66 1.72 17.21 15.71
N GLN A 67 0.59 17.89 15.47
CA GLN A 67 0.35 18.68 14.25
C GLN A 67 1.15 19.98 14.18
N THR A 68 1.78 20.37 15.29
CA THR A 68 2.73 21.49 15.35
C THR A 68 4.07 21.17 14.68
N ASN A 69 4.36 19.90 14.38
CA ASN A 69 5.57 19.52 13.67
C ASN A 69 5.42 19.78 12.17
N LYS A 70 6.37 20.51 11.59
CA LYS A 70 6.43 20.77 10.14
C LYS A 70 6.52 19.48 9.29
N ASN A 71 7.03 18.41 9.88
CA ASN A 71 7.21 17.12 9.21
C ASN A 71 6.04 16.14 9.45
N SER A 72 4.92 16.60 10.05
CA SER A 72 3.79 15.74 10.41
C SER A 72 3.24 14.96 9.21
N VAL A 73 3.05 15.64 8.08
CA VAL A 73 2.58 15.05 6.81
C VAL A 73 3.50 13.92 6.35
N LEU A 74 4.81 14.14 6.37
CA LEU A 74 5.76 13.17 5.85
C LEU A 74 5.93 11.97 6.77
N ILE A 75 5.97 12.18 8.09
CA ILE A 75 6.00 11.09 9.08
C ILE A 75 4.73 10.23 8.93
N ASN A 76 3.58 10.87 8.73
CA ASN A 76 2.31 10.19 8.51
C ASN A 76 2.32 9.36 7.21
N LEU A 77 2.84 9.94 6.13
CA LEU A 77 2.99 9.27 4.83
C LEU A 77 3.89 8.03 4.93
N VAL A 78 5.08 8.17 5.56
CA VAL A 78 6.02 7.06 5.78
C VAL A 78 5.38 5.98 6.66
N ALA A 79 4.64 6.38 7.68
CA ALA A 79 3.92 5.43 8.54
C ALA A 79 2.89 4.61 7.77
N GLY A 80 2.15 5.25 6.86
CA GLY A 80 1.24 4.57 5.93
C GLY A 80 1.96 3.59 5.01
N ALA A 81 3.06 4.03 4.39
CA ALA A 81 3.87 3.23 3.47
C ALA A 81 4.46 1.98 4.13
N VAL A 82 5.09 2.13 5.30
CA VAL A 82 5.69 0.98 6.01
C VAL A 82 4.62 0.00 6.47
N SER A 83 3.46 0.49 6.94
CA SER A 83 2.36 -0.37 7.37
C SER A 83 1.74 -1.14 6.21
N GLU A 84 1.59 -0.49 5.06
CA GLU A 84 1.08 -1.11 3.84
C GLU A 84 2.05 -2.13 3.27
N ALA A 85 3.33 -1.78 3.10
CA ALA A 85 4.36 -2.71 2.64
C ALA A 85 4.49 -3.94 3.56
N GLY A 86 4.44 -3.74 4.88
CA GLY A 86 4.47 -4.84 5.85
C GLY A 86 3.29 -5.79 5.70
N ALA A 87 2.08 -5.25 5.56
CA ALA A 87 0.87 -6.05 5.40
C ALA A 87 0.76 -6.72 4.02
N LEU A 88 1.29 -6.07 2.98
CA LEU A 88 1.42 -6.66 1.64
C LEU A 88 2.34 -7.88 1.68
N GLN A 89 3.56 -7.68 2.17
CA GLN A 89 4.56 -8.74 2.25
C GLN A 89 4.08 -9.91 3.12
N ALA A 90 3.43 -9.65 4.25
CA ALA A 90 2.89 -10.72 5.09
C ALA A 90 1.84 -11.58 4.37
N GLY A 91 1.01 -10.95 3.53
CA GLY A 91 0.04 -11.64 2.68
C GLY A 91 0.71 -12.53 1.63
N ASP A 92 1.67 -11.97 0.89
CA ASP A 92 2.42 -12.69 -0.15
C ASP A 92 3.19 -13.88 0.46
N LEU A 93 3.83 -13.67 1.62
CA LEU A 93 4.50 -14.73 2.38
C LEU A 93 3.53 -15.86 2.76
N MET A 94 2.31 -15.54 3.20
CA MET A 94 1.30 -16.57 3.50
C MET A 94 0.96 -17.39 2.25
N GLN A 95 0.76 -16.75 1.10
CA GLN A 95 0.45 -17.44 -0.15
C GLN A 95 1.61 -18.31 -0.64
N ASP A 96 2.85 -17.80 -0.57
CA ASP A 96 4.06 -18.53 -0.92
C ASP A 96 4.26 -19.76 -0.03
N LEU A 97 4.09 -19.60 1.29
CA LEU A 97 4.24 -20.70 2.24
C LEU A 97 3.14 -21.75 2.06
N LYS A 98 1.90 -21.32 1.78
CA LYS A 98 0.80 -22.24 1.49
C LYS A 98 1.07 -23.04 0.22
N THR A 99 1.49 -22.35 -0.85
CA THR A 99 1.80 -22.97 -2.14
C THR A 99 3.00 -23.90 -2.01
N GLY A 100 4.07 -23.46 -1.35
CA GLY A 100 5.25 -24.27 -1.07
C GLY A 100 4.92 -25.53 -0.29
N HIS A 101 4.09 -25.43 0.75
CA HIS A 101 3.63 -26.59 1.51
C HIS A 101 2.86 -27.58 0.63
N LEU A 102 1.98 -27.10 -0.26
CA LEU A 102 1.22 -27.95 -1.19
C LEU A 102 2.13 -28.64 -2.22
N LEU A 103 3.23 -28.00 -2.62
CA LEU A 103 4.21 -28.54 -3.57
C LEU A 103 5.33 -29.35 -2.91
N GLY A 104 5.32 -29.48 -1.58
CA GLY A 104 6.39 -30.18 -0.83
C GLY A 104 7.73 -29.43 -0.84
N ALA A 105 7.73 -28.11 -1.04
CA ALA A 105 8.93 -27.30 -0.97
C ALA A 105 9.49 -27.24 0.46
N ALA A 106 10.82 -27.12 0.57
CA ALA A 106 11.49 -27.01 1.87
C ALA A 106 11.26 -25.61 2.49
N PRO A 107 10.63 -25.50 3.68
CA PRO A 107 10.31 -24.19 4.28
C PRO A 107 11.55 -23.32 4.55
N ASN A 108 12.65 -23.95 4.94
CA ASN A 108 13.91 -23.24 5.19
C ASN A 108 14.46 -22.58 3.91
N ALA A 109 14.36 -23.28 2.77
CA ALA A 109 14.82 -22.73 1.50
C ALA A 109 13.95 -21.55 1.05
N GLN A 110 12.62 -21.63 1.26
CA GLN A 110 11.70 -20.53 0.98
C GLN A 110 12.01 -19.30 1.84
N PHE A 111 12.17 -19.50 3.15
CA PHE A 111 12.48 -18.42 4.09
C PHE A 111 13.78 -17.69 3.71
N TRP A 112 14.87 -18.44 3.53
CA TRP A 112 16.15 -17.83 3.16
C TRP A 112 16.12 -17.21 1.76
N GLY A 113 15.42 -17.84 0.81
CA GLY A 113 15.21 -17.29 -0.52
C GLY A 113 14.50 -15.93 -0.50
N GLN A 114 13.45 -15.80 0.31
CA GLN A 114 12.73 -14.54 0.49
C GLN A 114 13.60 -13.48 1.18
N ILE A 115 14.32 -13.81 2.25
CA ILE A 115 15.22 -12.86 2.93
C ILE A 115 16.29 -12.32 1.99
N ILE A 116 16.97 -13.20 1.24
CA ILE A 116 18.02 -12.81 0.30
C ILE A 116 17.41 -12.03 -0.87
N GLY A 117 16.30 -12.51 -1.43
CA GLY A 117 15.58 -11.87 -2.54
C GLY A 117 15.09 -10.47 -2.18
N SER A 118 14.48 -10.28 -1.01
CA SER A 118 14.04 -8.97 -0.52
C SER A 118 15.21 -8.04 -0.26
N ALA A 119 16.32 -8.51 0.31
CA ALA A 119 17.49 -7.69 0.56
C ALA A 119 18.14 -7.19 -0.76
N VAL A 120 18.35 -8.09 -1.72
CA VAL A 120 18.86 -7.72 -3.05
C VAL A 120 17.87 -6.84 -3.79
N GLY A 121 16.59 -7.18 -3.75
CA GLY A 121 15.50 -6.45 -4.38
C GLY A 121 15.38 -5.01 -3.87
N ALA A 122 15.55 -4.78 -2.57
CA ALA A 122 15.52 -3.44 -1.99
C ALA A 122 16.65 -2.54 -2.55
N VAL A 123 17.87 -3.07 -2.64
CA VAL A 123 19.02 -2.35 -3.19
C VAL A 123 18.83 -2.08 -4.68
N VAL A 124 18.49 -3.11 -5.45
CA VAL A 124 18.31 -3.01 -6.91
C VAL A 124 17.17 -2.05 -7.25
N SER A 125 16.04 -2.12 -6.54
CA SER A 125 14.90 -1.23 -6.76
C SER A 125 15.25 0.24 -6.51
N ALA A 126 16.02 0.53 -5.45
CA ALA A 126 16.48 1.89 -5.17
C ALA A 126 17.39 2.45 -6.29
N LEU A 127 18.29 1.61 -6.82
CA LEU A 127 19.16 1.97 -7.95
C LEU A 127 18.37 2.19 -9.24
N ILE A 128 17.41 1.32 -9.54
CA ILE A 128 16.53 1.45 -10.70
C ILE A 128 15.70 2.74 -10.59
N TYR A 129 15.13 3.04 -9.42
CA TYR A 129 14.40 4.29 -9.20
C TYR A 129 15.25 5.54 -9.48
N ARG A 130 16.51 5.55 -9.01
CA ARG A 130 17.49 6.60 -9.30
C ARG A 130 17.77 6.72 -10.81
N LEU A 131 17.85 5.59 -11.50
CA LEU A 131 18.07 5.57 -12.94
C LEU A 131 16.85 6.13 -13.70
N TYR A 132 15.63 5.70 -13.36
CA TYR A 132 14.39 6.23 -13.93
C TYR A 132 14.28 7.74 -13.76
N THR A 133 14.50 8.25 -12.54
CA THR A 133 14.40 9.68 -12.23
C THR A 133 15.52 10.52 -12.83
N SER A 134 16.63 9.90 -13.26
CA SER A 134 17.70 10.59 -14.00
C SER A 134 17.38 10.81 -15.48
N VAL A 135 16.54 9.95 -16.06
CA VAL A 135 16.20 9.96 -17.49
C VAL A 135 14.83 10.62 -17.73
N TYR A 136 13.88 10.37 -16.83
CA TYR A 136 12.51 10.83 -16.94
C TYR A 136 12.14 11.75 -15.78
N LYS A 137 11.35 12.78 -16.08
CA LYS A 137 10.74 13.61 -15.05
C LYS A 137 9.57 12.86 -14.42
N VAL A 138 9.65 12.63 -13.11
CA VAL A 138 8.61 12.01 -12.29
C VAL A 138 8.26 12.97 -11.15
N PRO A 139 6.99 13.43 -11.01
CA PRO A 139 5.85 13.16 -11.88
C PRO A 139 5.95 13.88 -13.23
N GLY A 140 5.41 13.26 -14.29
CA GLY A 140 5.34 13.83 -15.64
C GLY A 140 4.17 13.25 -16.44
N GLU A 141 3.97 13.70 -17.68
CA GLU A 141 2.86 13.21 -18.52
C GLU A 141 2.97 11.71 -18.80
N LEU A 142 4.20 11.22 -19.02
CA LEU A 142 4.47 9.81 -19.27
C LEU A 142 4.43 8.96 -17.98
N PHE A 143 4.84 9.53 -16.85
CA PHE A 143 4.91 8.85 -15.55
C PHE A 143 4.10 9.62 -14.51
N GLN A 144 2.79 9.41 -14.55
CA GLN A 144 1.87 9.95 -13.56
C GLN A 144 1.96 9.15 -12.25
N VAL A 145 1.75 9.82 -11.11
CA VAL A 145 1.79 9.20 -9.77
C VAL A 145 0.44 9.37 -9.05
N PRO A 146 -0.67 8.86 -9.62
CA PRO A 146 -2.02 9.09 -9.08
C PRO A 146 -2.20 8.57 -7.66
N THR A 147 -1.65 7.39 -7.34
CA THR A 147 -1.68 6.83 -5.98
C THR A 147 -0.93 7.69 -4.98
N GLY A 148 0.19 8.29 -5.39
CA GLY A 148 0.96 9.21 -4.55
C GLY A 148 0.14 10.44 -4.13
N TYR A 149 -0.69 10.97 -5.04
CA TYR A 149 -1.62 12.04 -4.72
C TYR A 149 -2.66 11.64 -3.67
N VAL A 150 -3.28 10.47 -3.80
CA VAL A 150 -4.25 9.97 -2.81
C VAL A 150 -3.62 9.88 -1.41
N TRP A 151 -2.36 9.45 -1.35
CA TRP A 151 -1.65 9.25 -0.09
C TRP A 151 -1.19 10.56 0.54
N ILE A 152 -0.60 11.48 -0.23
CA ILE A 152 -0.21 12.80 0.28
C ILE A 152 -1.44 13.63 0.68
N PHE A 153 -2.55 13.52 -0.05
CA PHE A 153 -3.80 14.18 0.33
C PHE A 153 -4.37 13.61 1.61
N THR A 154 -4.36 12.29 1.77
CA THR A 154 -4.82 11.67 3.01
C THR A 154 -3.96 12.15 4.17
N ALA A 155 -2.62 12.10 4.05
CA ALA A 155 -1.70 12.60 5.07
C ALA A 155 -1.99 14.07 5.42
N ARG A 156 -2.06 14.96 4.42
CA ARG A 156 -2.39 16.39 4.60
C ARG A 156 -3.77 16.61 5.24
N LEU A 157 -4.76 15.79 4.90
CA LEU A 157 -6.11 15.89 5.44
C LEU A 157 -6.14 15.52 6.93
N VAL A 158 -5.48 14.42 7.30
CA VAL A 158 -5.48 13.93 8.69
C VAL A 158 -4.53 14.71 9.60
N THR A 159 -3.46 15.32 9.06
CA THR A 159 -2.53 16.16 9.83
C THR A 159 -2.83 17.66 9.77
N GLY A 160 -3.74 18.09 8.90
CA GLY A 160 -4.05 19.51 8.66
C GLY A 160 -5.27 19.98 9.43
N LYS A 161 -6.23 20.58 8.72
CA LYS A 161 -7.47 21.16 9.29
C LYS A 161 -8.48 20.12 9.80
N GLY A 162 -8.17 18.82 9.68
CA GLY A 162 -9.00 17.72 10.14
C GLY A 162 -9.97 17.17 9.09
N LEU A 163 -10.69 16.11 9.46
CA LEU A 163 -11.66 15.43 8.61
C LEU A 163 -12.91 16.30 8.37
N PRO A 164 -13.68 16.05 7.28
CA PRO A 164 -14.94 16.72 7.02
C PRO A 164 -15.90 16.65 8.22
N PRO A 165 -16.80 17.65 8.38
CA PRO A 165 -17.83 17.58 9.41
C PRO A 165 -18.65 16.30 9.26
N MET A 166 -19.07 15.71 10.38
CA MET A 166 -19.78 14.43 10.44
C MET A 166 -18.98 13.16 10.12
N ALA A 167 -17.73 13.26 9.63
CA ALA A 167 -16.93 12.08 9.29
C ALA A 167 -16.72 11.13 10.48
N ALA A 168 -16.46 11.69 11.67
CA ALA A 168 -16.30 10.91 12.90
C ALA A 168 -17.61 10.22 13.32
N GLN A 169 -18.75 10.92 13.21
CA GLN A 169 -20.07 10.38 13.52
C GLN A 169 -20.45 9.22 12.58
N TRP A 170 -20.20 9.37 11.27
CA TRP A 170 -20.42 8.32 10.28
C TRP A 170 -19.48 7.13 10.48
N ALA A 171 -18.20 7.37 10.77
CA ALA A 171 -17.24 6.32 11.07
C ALA A 171 -17.65 5.54 12.33
N ALA A 172 -18.10 6.23 13.39
CA ALA A 172 -18.61 5.61 14.61
C ALA A 172 -19.89 4.81 14.35
N GLY A 173 -20.84 5.36 13.60
CA GLY A 173 -22.08 4.67 13.21
C GLY A 173 -21.80 3.40 12.41
N ALA A 174 -20.91 3.49 11.41
CA ALA A 174 -20.47 2.33 10.64
C ALA A 174 -19.77 1.28 11.54
N ALA A 175 -18.87 1.72 12.42
CA ALA A 175 -18.19 0.83 13.35
C ALA A 175 -19.17 0.05 14.26
N VAL A 176 -20.22 0.71 14.76
CA VAL A 176 -21.27 0.06 15.56
C VAL A 176 -22.04 -0.97 14.71
N VAL A 177 -22.50 -0.59 13.52
CA VAL A 177 -23.25 -1.50 12.62
C VAL A 177 -22.42 -2.73 12.25
N PHE A 178 -21.16 -2.53 11.84
CA PHE A 178 -20.26 -3.63 11.48
C PHE A 178 -19.83 -4.49 12.68
N SER A 179 -19.75 -3.92 13.88
CA SER A 179 -19.49 -4.68 15.11
C SER A 179 -20.68 -5.56 15.47
N ILE A 180 -21.91 -5.03 15.42
CA ILE A 180 -23.13 -5.78 15.71
C ILE A 180 -23.29 -6.94 14.71
N THR A 181 -23.14 -6.67 13.41
CA THR A 181 -23.22 -7.72 12.38
C THR A 181 -22.16 -8.79 12.58
N THR A 182 -20.94 -8.42 12.98
CA THR A 182 -19.87 -9.38 13.31
C THR A 182 -20.21 -10.22 14.53
N ILE A 183 -20.73 -9.64 15.61
CA ILE A 183 -21.15 -10.36 16.82
C ILE A 183 -22.29 -11.34 16.52
N ILE A 184 -23.29 -10.91 15.74
CA ILE A 184 -24.40 -11.77 15.29
C ILE A 184 -23.86 -12.95 14.47
N LYS A 185 -22.92 -12.69 13.55
CA LYS A 185 -22.28 -13.72 12.73
C LYS A 185 -21.47 -14.71 13.58
N MET A 186 -20.70 -14.23 14.56
CA MET A 186 -19.92 -15.09 15.46
C MET A 186 -20.79 -15.96 16.36
N SER A 187 -21.87 -15.41 16.92
CA SER A 187 -22.79 -16.13 17.83
C SER A 187 -23.60 -17.21 17.11
N ASN A 188 -23.85 -17.07 15.81
CA ASN A 188 -24.72 -17.95 15.03
C ASN A 188 -23.95 -18.84 14.02
N SER A 189 -22.67 -19.16 14.26
CA SER A 189 -21.82 -19.87 13.29
C SER A 189 -22.36 -21.24 12.82
N LYS A 190 -23.27 -21.85 13.58
CA LYS A 190 -23.87 -23.16 13.29
C LYS A 190 -25.19 -23.12 12.51
N LYS A 191 -25.73 -21.94 12.17
CA LYS A 191 -27.03 -21.82 11.50
C LYS A 191 -26.91 -21.80 9.97
N ALA A 192 -27.90 -22.37 9.27
CA ALA A 192 -27.88 -22.54 7.80
C ALA A 192 -27.83 -21.23 6.97
N TRP A 193 -28.27 -20.11 7.54
CA TRP A 193 -28.25 -18.78 6.94
C TRP A 193 -26.95 -18.00 7.21
N TYR A 194 -26.00 -18.59 7.96
CA TYR A 194 -24.67 -18.02 8.19
C TYR A 194 -23.94 -17.58 6.90
N PRO A 195 -23.99 -18.34 5.78
CA PRO A 195 -23.33 -17.95 4.53
C PRO A 195 -23.88 -16.65 3.91
N TRP A 196 -25.09 -16.23 4.28
CA TRP A 196 -25.76 -15.06 3.69
C TRP A 196 -25.38 -13.75 4.37
N ILE A 197 -24.71 -13.80 5.53
CA ILE A 197 -24.25 -12.60 6.24
C ILE A 197 -22.86 -12.24 5.70
N PRO A 198 -22.72 -11.13 4.94
CA PRO A 198 -21.43 -10.77 4.37
C PRO A 198 -20.44 -10.45 5.50
N GLY A 199 -19.20 -10.91 5.35
CA GLY A 199 -18.12 -10.56 6.28
C GLY A 199 -17.73 -9.10 6.14
N GLY A 200 -17.28 -8.45 7.22
CA GLY A 200 -16.83 -7.06 7.16
C GLY A 200 -15.70 -6.83 6.15
N ILE A 201 -14.77 -7.78 6.06
CA ILE A 201 -13.70 -7.81 5.04
C ILE A 201 -14.29 -7.87 3.63
N ALA A 202 -15.22 -8.80 3.38
CA ALA A 202 -15.84 -8.96 2.07
C ALA A 202 -16.61 -7.71 1.61
N VAL A 203 -17.30 -7.02 2.53
CA VAL A 203 -17.96 -5.74 2.23
C VAL A 203 -16.93 -4.66 1.92
N ALA A 204 -15.88 -4.53 2.75
CA ALA A 204 -14.84 -3.52 2.57
C ALA A 204 -14.07 -3.69 1.25
N VAL A 205 -13.77 -4.93 0.86
CA VAL A 205 -13.14 -5.26 -0.42
C VAL A 205 -14.12 -5.05 -1.59
N GLY A 206 -15.38 -5.43 -1.42
CA GLY A 206 -16.41 -5.28 -2.46
C GLY A 206 -16.74 -3.84 -2.82
N ILE A 207 -16.59 -2.88 -1.90
CA ILE A 207 -16.75 -1.45 -2.19
C ILE A 207 -15.62 -0.92 -3.11
N LYS A 208 -14.47 -1.59 -3.16
CA LYS A 208 -13.30 -1.18 -3.96
C LYS A 208 -13.23 -1.82 -5.36
N ARG A 209 -14.33 -2.43 -5.83
CA ARG A 209 -14.34 -3.36 -6.97
C ARG A 209 -14.20 -2.74 -8.37
N ASP A 210 -13.92 -1.45 -8.49
CA ASP A 210 -13.75 -0.81 -9.80
C ASP A 210 -12.45 -1.23 -10.53
N GLU A 211 -11.50 -1.90 -9.86
CA GLU A 211 -10.14 -2.15 -10.40
C GLU A 211 -9.84 -3.63 -10.78
N THR A 212 -10.74 -4.58 -10.51
CA THR A 212 -10.36 -6.00 -10.37
C THR A 212 -10.24 -6.91 -11.61
N PRO A 213 -11.00 -6.79 -12.72
CA PRO A 213 -10.90 -7.77 -13.81
C PRO A 213 -9.58 -7.74 -14.59
N ILE A 214 -8.88 -6.59 -14.58
CA ILE A 214 -7.70 -6.35 -15.43
C ILE A 214 -6.39 -6.84 -14.78
N VAL A 215 -6.35 -6.98 -13.45
CA VAL A 215 -5.09 -7.15 -12.70
C VAL A 215 -4.41 -8.50 -12.93
N VAL A 216 -5.16 -9.60 -13.10
CA VAL A 216 -4.57 -10.95 -13.30
C VAL A 216 -4.01 -11.14 -14.72
N LEU A 217 -4.64 -10.52 -15.73
CA LEU A 217 -4.13 -10.48 -17.10
C LEU A 217 -2.97 -9.49 -17.23
N ALA A 218 -3.06 -8.36 -16.51
CA ALA A 218 -2.01 -7.35 -16.48
C ALA A 218 -0.77 -7.82 -15.71
N SER A 219 -0.88 -8.57 -14.60
CA SER A 219 0.29 -8.96 -13.79
C SER A 219 1.27 -9.88 -14.55
N GLY A 220 0.78 -10.79 -15.39
CA GLY A 220 1.61 -11.61 -16.28
C GLY A 220 2.28 -10.80 -17.40
N LEU A 221 1.59 -9.78 -17.93
CA LEU A 221 2.12 -8.88 -18.96
C LEU A 221 3.12 -7.87 -18.37
N ILE A 222 2.84 -7.33 -17.19
CA ILE A 222 3.66 -6.36 -16.44
C ILE A 222 5.00 -6.96 -16.03
N LEU A 223 5.06 -8.26 -15.71
CA LEU A 223 6.34 -8.92 -15.44
C LEU A 223 7.24 -8.92 -16.70
N GLY A 224 6.65 -9.18 -17.88
CA GLY A 224 7.35 -9.12 -19.16
C GLY A 224 7.72 -7.69 -19.58
N GLU A 225 6.79 -6.74 -19.46
CA GLU A 225 7.03 -5.32 -19.74
C GLU A 225 8.03 -4.69 -18.77
N GLY A 226 8.02 -5.09 -17.50
CA GLY A 226 8.95 -4.61 -16.48
C GLY A 226 10.39 -4.97 -16.82
N VAL A 227 10.64 -6.22 -17.22
CA VAL A 227 11.98 -6.64 -17.68
C VAL A 227 12.38 -5.90 -18.95
N MET A 228 11.48 -5.79 -19.93
CA MET A 228 11.75 -5.07 -21.18
C MET A 228 11.97 -3.57 -20.97
N SER A 229 11.25 -2.96 -20.03
CA SER A 229 11.41 -1.55 -19.66
C SER A 229 12.74 -1.30 -18.99
N ILE A 230 13.18 -2.17 -18.06
CA ILE A 230 14.52 -2.08 -17.45
C ILE A 230 15.60 -2.22 -18.53
N LEU A 231 15.47 -3.17 -19.46
CA LEU A 231 16.39 -3.33 -20.58
C LEU A 231 16.43 -2.09 -21.49
N ASN A 232 15.27 -1.55 -21.87
CA ASN A 232 15.18 -0.34 -22.68
C ASN A 232 15.79 0.87 -21.97
N LEU A 233 15.65 0.94 -20.65
CA LEU A 233 16.19 2.03 -19.86
C LEU A 233 17.71 1.95 -19.70
N LEU A 234 18.26 0.74 -19.59
CA LEU A 234 19.71 0.50 -19.66
C LEU A 234 20.27 0.89 -21.04
N LEU A 235 19.56 0.54 -22.12
CA LEU A 235 19.94 0.91 -23.50
C LEU A 235 19.86 2.43 -23.72
N ALA A 236 18.84 3.09 -23.19
CA ALA A 236 18.68 4.54 -23.25
C ALA A 236 19.77 5.27 -22.43
N SER A 237 20.11 4.74 -21.25
CA SER A 237 21.19 5.25 -20.39
C SER A 237 22.57 5.10 -21.04
N ALA A 238 22.79 4.02 -21.81
CA ALA A 238 24.02 3.78 -22.56
C ALA A 238 24.18 4.65 -23.83
N SER A 239 23.36 5.69 -24.01
CA SER A 239 23.42 6.63 -25.15
C SER A 239 23.20 6.00 -26.53
N VAL A 240 22.43 4.92 -26.64
CA VAL A 240 22.04 4.36 -27.94
C VAL A 240 21.07 5.34 -28.64
N PRO A 241 21.42 5.93 -29.79
CA PRO A 241 20.69 7.07 -30.37
C PRO A 241 19.25 6.78 -30.84
N GLN A 242 18.88 5.50 -30.94
CA GLN A 242 17.67 5.07 -31.66
C GLN A 242 16.36 5.19 -30.84
N LEU A 243 16.43 5.41 -29.52
CA LEU A 243 15.26 5.34 -28.61
C LEU A 243 14.74 6.70 -28.09
N LYS A 244 15.36 7.83 -28.47
CA LYS A 244 14.96 9.16 -27.99
C LYS A 244 13.71 9.74 -28.68
N HIS A 245 13.20 9.08 -29.71
CA HIS A 245 11.98 9.50 -30.41
C HIS A 245 10.89 8.45 -30.20
N GLY A 246 10.12 8.65 -29.14
CA GLY A 246 8.93 7.88 -28.80
C GLY A 246 7.89 7.95 -29.91
N LYS A 247 7.93 6.98 -30.83
CA LYS A 247 6.82 6.58 -31.66
C LYS A 247 6.70 5.06 -31.60
N TRP A 248 5.99 4.59 -30.58
CA TRP A 248 5.41 3.26 -30.59
C TRP A 248 3.94 3.45 -30.95
N THR A 249 3.57 3.05 -32.17
CA THR A 249 2.18 2.76 -32.55
C THR A 249 1.67 1.54 -31.82
#